data_AF-A0A3D1M5S2-F1
#
_entry.id   AF-A0A3D1M5S2-F1
#
_cell.length_a   1.000
_cell.length_b   1.000
_cell.length_c   1.000
_cell.angle_alpha   90.00
_cell.angle_beta   90.00
_cell.angle_gamma   90.00
#
_symmetry.space_group_name_H-M   'P 1'
#
loop_
_entity.id
_entity.type
_entity.pdbx_description
1 polymer ?
#
loop_
_entity_poly.entity_id
_entity_poly.type
_entity_poly.pdbx_seq_one_letter_code
_entity_poly.pdbx_strand_id
1 'polypeptide(L)'
;GFRCDVAPMVPLSFWLKAREEVEKVHPGMVWIAESVEPRFILWNREKGIPVSSDSELYQAFDICYDYDISKEMSDAMTGRAPLSVYLEAMNRQEWIYGQNYIKLRNLENHDRNRAAALIPDEQALRSWTAFLYFARGTT
;
A
#
# COMPACT_ATOMS: atom_id res chain seq x y z
N GLY A 1 -16.00 7.02 3.40
CA GLY A 1 -15.25 5.75 3.32
C GLY A 1 -14.50 5.52 4.61
N PHE A 2 -13.73 4.43 4.69
CA PHE A 2 -12.95 4.04 5.87
C PHE A 2 -11.50 3.75 5.47
N ARG A 3 -10.56 4.17 6.32
CA ARG A 3 -9.19 3.63 6.33
C ARG A 3 -9.06 2.70 7.53
N CYS A 4 -8.74 1.45 7.28
CA CYS A 4 -8.64 0.41 8.30
C CYS A 4 -7.17 0.18 8.65
N ASP A 5 -6.82 0.51 9.90
CA ASP A 5 -5.50 0.36 10.50
C ASP A 5 -5.09 -1.11 10.59
N VAL A 6 -3.84 -1.41 10.19
CA VAL A 6 -3.24 -2.75 10.15
C VAL A 6 -4.25 -3.84 9.72
N ALA A 7 -5.02 -3.55 8.67
CA ALA A 7 -6.15 -4.37 8.23
C ALA A 7 -5.82 -5.87 8.03
N PRO A 8 -4.62 -6.26 7.57
CA PRO A 8 -4.20 -7.66 7.48
C PRO A 8 -4.36 -8.50 8.75
N MET A 9 -4.29 -7.88 9.94
CA MET A 9 -4.32 -8.59 11.23
C MET A 9 -5.73 -8.95 11.68
N VAL A 10 -6.75 -8.38 11.04
CA VAL A 10 -8.15 -8.71 11.29
C VAL A 10 -8.60 -9.74 10.24
N PRO A 11 -9.30 -10.82 10.62
CA PRO A 11 -9.69 -11.88 9.68
C PRO A 11 -10.45 -11.35 8.46
N LEU A 12 -10.11 -11.83 7.26
CA LEU A 12 -10.77 -11.42 6.01
C LEU A 12 -12.30 -11.58 6.04
N SER A 13 -12.80 -12.64 6.69
CA SER A 13 -14.24 -12.89 6.82
C SER A 13 -14.97 -11.78 7.56
N PHE A 14 -14.32 -11.13 8.54
CA PHE A 14 -14.86 -9.95 9.20
C PHE A 14 -14.98 -8.79 8.21
N TRP A 15 -13.95 -8.51 7.42
CA TRP A 15 -13.97 -7.41 6.46
C TRP A 15 -15.01 -7.59 5.36
N LEU A 16 -15.14 -8.80 4.83
CA LEU A 16 -16.19 -9.15 3.86
C LEU A 16 -17.58 -8.86 4.44
N LYS A 17 -17.82 -9.28 5.70
CA LYS A 17 -19.11 -9.05 6.37
C LYS A 17 -19.34 -7.57 6.69
N ALA A 18 -18.32 -6.87 7.18
CA ALA A 18 -18.40 -5.45 7.49
C ALA A 18 -18.76 -4.63 6.24
N ARG A 19 -18.11 -4.91 5.11
CA ARG A 19 -18.42 -4.26 3.84
C ARG A 19 -19.84 -4.57 3.37
N GLU A 20 -20.27 -5.83 3.44
CA GLU A 20 -21.64 -6.24 3.08
C GLU A 20 -22.70 -5.49 3.90
N GLU A 21 -22.52 -5.36 5.21
CA GLU A 21 -23.48 -4.69 6.08
C GLU A 21 -23.48 -3.16 5.91
N VAL A 22 -22.31 -2.55 5.72
CA VAL A 22 -22.20 -1.11 5.45
C VAL A 22 -22.85 -0.76 4.11
N GLU A 23 -22.67 -1.58 3.08
CA GLU A 23 -23.24 -1.33 1.74
C GLU A 23 -24.78 -1.24 1.78
N LYS A 24 -25.43 -1.98 2.68
CA LYS A 24 -26.91 -1.95 2.85
C LYS A 24 -27.42 -0.61 3.36
N VAL A 25 -26.62 0.09 4.18
CA VAL A 25 -27.03 1.35 4.83
C VAL A 25 -26.42 2.58 4.17
N HIS A 26 -25.23 2.44 3.57
CA HIS A 26 -24.55 3.50 2.84
C HIS A 26 -23.76 2.91 1.65
N PRO A 27 -24.40 2.75 0.50
CA PRO A 27 -23.76 2.17 -0.67
C PRO A 27 -22.61 3.03 -1.22
N GLY A 28 -21.66 2.39 -1.88
CA GLY A 28 -20.55 3.06 -2.57
C GLY A 28 -19.48 3.65 -1.65
N MET A 29 -19.38 3.18 -0.40
CA MET A 29 -18.31 3.59 0.50
C MET A 29 -16.95 3.08 0.00
N VAL A 30 -15.94 3.97 -0.02
CA VAL A 30 -14.54 3.60 -0.30
C VAL A 30 -13.90 2.95 0.92
N TRP A 31 -13.22 1.83 0.71
CA TRP A 31 -12.49 1.06 1.73
C TRP A 31 -10.99 1.03 1.42
N ILE A 32 -10.20 1.55 2.36
CA ILE A 32 -8.74 1.62 2.27
C ILE A 32 -8.15 0.72 3.34
N ALA A 33 -7.41 -0.31 2.95
CA ALA A 33 -6.61 -1.11 3.87
C ALA A 33 -5.24 -0.47 4.04
N GLU A 34 -4.84 -0.21 5.28
CA GLU A 34 -3.42 -0.22 5.59
C GLU A 34 -2.94 -1.68 5.53
N SER A 35 -2.58 -2.10 4.32
CA SER A 35 -1.78 -3.31 4.12
C SER A 35 -0.36 -3.09 4.64
N VAL A 36 0.41 -4.17 4.81
CA VAL A 36 1.67 -4.18 5.57
C VAL A 36 2.82 -4.76 4.74
N GLU A 37 4.05 -4.57 5.21
CA GLU A 37 5.24 -5.06 4.50
C GLU A 37 5.27 -6.60 4.40
N PRO A 38 5.89 -7.17 3.34
CA PRO A 38 5.92 -8.62 3.16
C PRO A 38 6.60 -9.35 4.32
N ARG A 39 7.62 -8.72 4.93
CA ARG A 39 8.31 -9.28 6.10
C ARG A 39 7.39 -9.42 7.31
N PHE A 40 6.45 -8.49 7.52
CA PHE A 40 5.49 -8.55 8.61
C PHE A 40 4.49 -9.70 8.39
N ILE A 41 4.04 -9.88 7.15
CA ILE A 41 3.19 -11.02 6.77
C ILE A 41 3.90 -12.34 7.05
N LEU A 42 5.13 -12.49 6.57
CA LEU A 42 5.90 -13.73 6.75
C LEU A 42 6.13 -14.05 8.24
N TRP A 43 6.51 -13.06 9.03
CA TRP A 43 6.75 -13.21 10.47
C TRP A 43 5.51 -13.68 11.23
N ASN A 44 4.32 -13.15 10.91
CA ASN A 44 3.08 -13.57 11.55
C ASN A 44 2.70 -15.01 11.14
N ARG A 45 2.86 -15.35 9.85
CA ARG A 45 2.61 -16.71 9.35
C ARG A 45 3.51 -17.75 10.02
N GLU A 46 4.79 -17.45 10.21
CA GLU A 46 5.74 -18.30 10.94
C GLU A 46 5.31 -18.57 12.40
N LYS A 47 4.58 -17.63 13.00
CA LYS A 47 4.05 -17.74 14.36
C LYS A 47 2.63 -18.34 14.44
N GLY A 48 2.07 -18.75 13.30
CA GLY A 48 0.70 -19.24 13.22
C GLY A 48 -0.36 -18.16 13.49
N ILE A 49 0.02 -16.88 13.39
CA ILE A 49 -0.89 -15.75 13.55
C ILE A 49 -1.53 -15.48 12.17
N PRO A 50 -2.87 -15.51 12.05
CA PRO A 50 -3.54 -15.18 10.80
C PRO A 50 -3.22 -13.76 10.34
N VAL A 51 -2.83 -13.62 9.08
CA VAL A 51 -2.53 -12.34 8.44
C VAL A 51 -2.84 -12.43 6.95
N SER A 52 -3.59 -11.47 6.43
CA SER A 52 -3.94 -11.40 5.01
C SER A 52 -2.83 -10.77 4.17
N SER A 53 -2.65 -11.28 2.95
CA SER A 53 -1.92 -10.59 1.88
C SER A 53 -2.78 -9.50 1.25
N ASP A 54 -2.16 -8.57 0.51
CA ASP A 54 -2.87 -7.54 -0.25
C ASP A 54 -3.87 -8.14 -1.25
N SER A 55 -3.54 -9.24 -1.93
CA SER A 55 -4.46 -9.92 -2.84
C SER A 55 -5.70 -10.47 -2.13
N GLU A 56 -5.56 -10.91 -0.88
CA GLU A 56 -6.69 -11.29 -0.03
C GLU A 56 -7.51 -10.08 0.39
N LEU A 57 -6.85 -8.99 0.79
CA LEU A 57 -7.50 -7.75 1.18
C LEU A 57 -8.33 -7.13 0.05
N TYR A 58 -7.87 -7.20 -1.21
CA TYR A 58 -8.64 -6.68 -2.34
C TYR A 58 -10.01 -7.37 -2.56
N GLN A 59 -10.29 -8.49 -1.88
CA GLN A 59 -11.65 -9.06 -1.86
C GLN A 59 -12.65 -8.21 -1.06
N ALA A 60 -12.16 -7.41 -0.10
CA ALA A 60 -12.98 -6.55 0.77
C ALA A 60 -12.61 -5.05 0.68
N PHE A 61 -11.46 -4.68 0.12
CA PHE A 61 -10.96 -3.32 0.07
C PHE A 61 -10.76 -2.83 -1.37
N ASP A 62 -11.01 -1.53 -1.60
CA ASP A 62 -10.81 -0.90 -2.91
C ASP A 62 -9.36 -0.49 -3.12
N ILE A 63 -8.70 -0.07 -2.04
CA ILE A 63 -7.35 0.49 -2.05
C ILE A 63 -6.52 -0.21 -0.98
N CYS A 64 -5.31 -0.63 -1.33
CA CYS A 64 -4.29 -1.07 -0.36
C CYS A 64 -3.13 -0.08 -0.33
N TYR A 65 -2.42 0.00 0.81
CA TYR A 65 -1.19 0.77 0.92
C TYR A 65 -0.07 0.16 0.06
N ASP A 66 0.94 0.98 -0.26
CA ASP A 66 2.08 0.59 -1.09
C ASP A 66 3.27 0.02 -0.28
N TYR A 67 2.97 -0.56 0.89
CA TYR A 67 4.00 -1.07 1.80
C TYR A 67 4.72 -2.31 1.28
N ASP A 68 4.12 -3.05 0.33
CA ASP A 68 4.73 -4.19 -0.36
C ASP A 68 6.01 -3.84 -1.13
N ILE A 69 6.15 -2.60 -1.60
CA ILE A 69 7.33 -2.11 -2.34
C ILE A 69 7.99 -0.87 -1.71
N SER A 70 7.57 -0.51 -0.49
CA SER A 70 8.03 0.70 0.22
C SER A 70 9.54 0.73 0.47
N LYS A 71 10.18 -0.43 0.61
CA LYS A 71 11.62 -0.54 0.80
C LYS A 71 12.36 -0.13 -0.49
N GLU A 72 11.95 -0.67 -1.63
CA GLU A 72 12.53 -0.35 -2.93
C GLU A 72 12.38 1.14 -3.24
N MET A 73 11.23 1.72 -2.91
CA MET A 73 11.00 3.16 -3.01
C MET A 73 11.95 3.95 -2.12
N SER A 74 12.06 3.60 -0.84
CA SER A 74 12.95 4.27 0.11
C SER A 74 14.41 4.20 -0.33
N ASP A 75 14.86 3.05 -0.81
CA ASP A 75 16.23 2.85 -1.30
C ASP A 75 16.51 3.66 -2.57
N ALA A 76 15.53 3.77 -3.48
CA ALA A 76 15.64 4.63 -4.65
C ALA A 76 15.69 6.12 -4.28
N MET A 77 14.80 6.58 -3.38
CA MET A 77 14.76 7.98 -2.92
C MET A 77 16.06 8.41 -2.22
N THR A 78 16.69 7.49 -1.49
CA THR A 78 17.92 7.75 -0.71
C THR A 78 19.21 7.40 -1.45
N GLY A 79 19.14 7.00 -2.72
CA GLY A 79 20.30 6.64 -3.53
C GLY A 79 21.00 5.34 -3.14
N ARG A 80 20.37 4.49 -2.31
CA ARG A 80 20.87 3.16 -1.93
C ARG A 80 20.63 2.11 -3.02
N ALA A 81 19.69 2.36 -3.93
CA ALA A 81 19.43 1.54 -5.11
C ALA A 81 19.08 2.42 -6.31
N PRO A 82 19.29 1.96 -7.56
CA PRO A 82 18.84 2.69 -8.74
C PRO A 82 17.31 2.70 -8.84
N LEU A 83 16.75 3.75 -9.45
CA LEU A 83 15.30 3.88 -9.67
C LEU A 83 14.68 2.67 -10.39
N SER A 84 15.44 2.00 -11.26
CA SER A 84 14.98 0.79 -11.97
C SER A 84 14.52 -0.32 -11.04
N VAL A 85 15.13 -0.48 -9.85
CA VAL A 85 14.71 -1.51 -8.88
C VAL A 85 13.30 -1.23 -8.36
N TYR A 86 12.99 0.03 -8.09
CA TYR A 86 11.63 0.43 -7.68
C TYR A 86 10.63 0.28 -8.82
N LEU A 87 11.00 0.67 -10.04
CA LEU A 87 10.12 0.50 -11.22
C LEU A 87 9.84 -0.97 -11.53
N GLU A 88 10.83 -1.85 -11.37
CA GLU A 88 10.62 -3.31 -11.47
C GLU A 88 9.66 -3.82 -10.39
N ALA A 89 9.72 -3.27 -9.17
CA ALA A 89 8.79 -3.60 -8.10
C ALA A 89 7.36 -3.13 -8.41
N MET A 90 7.20 -1.92 -8.95
CA MET A 90 5.91 -1.43 -9.44
C MET A 90 5.36 -2.31 -10.57
N ASN A 91 6.21 -2.69 -11.52
CA ASN A 91 5.82 -3.61 -12.59
C ASN A 91 5.34 -4.95 -12.02
N ARG A 92 5.99 -5.48 -10.98
CA ARG A 92 5.53 -6.71 -10.31
C ARG A 92 4.10 -6.62 -9.80
N GLN A 93 3.67 -5.46 -9.30
CA GLN A 93 2.30 -5.28 -8.82
C GLN A 93 1.26 -5.52 -9.93
N GLU A 94 1.59 -5.24 -11.20
CA GLU A 94 0.69 -5.42 -12.35
C GLU A 94 0.25 -6.86 -12.59
N TRP A 95 1.10 -7.84 -12.25
CA TRP A 95 0.78 -9.27 -12.43
C TRP A 95 0.57 -10.02 -11.11
N ILE A 96 0.78 -9.38 -9.96
CA ILE A 96 0.43 -9.93 -8.64
C ILE A 96 -1.05 -9.66 -8.32
N TYR A 97 -1.56 -8.49 -8.68
CA TYR A 97 -2.90 -8.04 -8.31
C TYR A 97 -3.90 -8.08 -9.47
N GLY A 98 -5.19 -8.09 -9.14
CA GLY A 98 -6.26 -8.06 -10.14
C GLY A 98 -6.23 -6.79 -11.00
N GLN A 99 -6.74 -6.86 -12.23
CA GLN A 99 -6.62 -5.78 -13.22
C GLN A 99 -7.12 -4.41 -12.73
N ASN A 100 -8.07 -4.36 -11.78
CA ASN A 100 -8.66 -3.13 -11.23
C ASN A 100 -8.04 -2.69 -9.89
N TYR A 101 -6.89 -3.25 -9.48
CA TYR A 101 -6.26 -2.89 -8.20
C TYR A 101 -5.88 -1.41 -8.14
N ILE A 102 -5.94 -0.84 -6.94
CA ILE A 102 -5.50 0.53 -6.64
C ILE A 102 -4.56 0.51 -5.44
N LYS A 103 -3.33 0.99 -5.65
CA LYS A 103 -2.37 1.26 -4.57
C LYS A 103 -2.41 2.72 -4.15
N LEU A 104 -2.35 2.97 -2.84
CA LEU A 104 -2.20 4.30 -2.27
C LEU A 104 -0.72 4.71 -2.27
N ARG A 105 -0.34 5.54 -3.24
CA ARG A 105 1.01 6.04 -3.48
C ARG A 105 1.29 7.23 -2.57
N ASN A 106 2.37 7.20 -1.79
CA ASN A 106 2.80 8.32 -0.96
C ASN A 106 4.33 8.34 -0.78
N LEU A 107 4.93 9.52 -0.56
CA LEU A 107 6.34 9.63 -0.18
C LEU A 107 6.52 9.50 1.34
N GLU A 108 5.48 9.82 2.10
CA GLU A 108 5.45 9.89 3.55
C GLU A 108 4.02 9.68 4.06
N ASN A 109 3.89 9.34 5.34
CA ASN A 109 2.64 9.34 6.07
C ASN A 109 2.95 9.52 7.57
N HIS A 110 1.98 9.30 8.46
CA HIS A 110 2.17 9.51 9.89
C HIS A 110 3.12 8.51 10.58
N ASP A 111 3.40 7.36 9.96
CA ASP A 111 4.32 6.32 10.45
C ASP A 111 5.70 6.35 9.76
N ARG A 112 5.90 7.26 8.81
CA ARG A 112 7.13 7.36 8.02
C ARG A 112 7.80 8.71 8.21
N ASN A 113 9.11 8.73 8.00
CA ASN A 113 9.87 9.98 7.98
C ASN A 113 9.33 10.91 6.88
N ARG A 114 9.44 12.22 7.13
CA ARG A 114 9.11 13.22 6.11
C ARG A 114 9.99 13.05 4.89
N ALA A 115 9.40 13.10 3.70
CA ALA A 115 10.05 13.02 2.41
C ALA A 115 11.15 14.09 2.26
N ALA A 116 10.88 15.32 2.71
CA ALA A 116 11.88 16.40 2.70
C ALA A 116 13.10 16.13 3.60
N ALA A 117 12.96 15.29 4.64
CA ALA A 117 14.09 14.86 5.46
C ALA A 117 14.92 13.76 4.79
N LEU A 118 14.30 12.95 3.92
CA LEU A 118 14.96 11.88 3.16
C LEU A 118 15.55 12.37 1.83
N ILE A 119 14.94 13.39 1.23
CA ILE A 119 15.28 13.96 -0.08
C ILE A 119 15.53 15.47 0.13
N PRO A 120 16.73 15.86 0.58
CA PRO A 120 17.05 17.27 0.86
C PRO A 120 17.19 18.11 -0.42
N ASP A 121 17.41 17.49 -1.58
CA ASP A 121 17.45 18.18 -2.87
C ASP A 121 16.03 18.54 -3.33
N GLU A 122 15.75 19.83 -3.48
CA GLU A 122 14.41 20.33 -3.80
C GLU A 122 13.93 19.88 -5.18
N GLN A 123 14.83 19.83 -6.17
CA GLN A 123 14.47 19.41 -7.52
C GLN A 123 14.10 17.93 -7.55
N ALA A 124 14.84 17.09 -6.84
CA ALA A 124 14.53 15.68 -6.67
C ALA A 124 13.22 15.48 -5.91
N LEU A 125 12.97 16.22 -4.82
CA LEU A 125 11.72 16.15 -4.06
C LEU A 125 10.51 16.52 -4.93
N ARG A 126 10.61 17.60 -5.73
CA ARG A 126 9.56 17.98 -6.70
C ARG A 126 9.34 16.89 -7.74
N SER A 127 10.41 16.27 -8.23
CA SER A 127 10.34 15.21 -9.24
C SER A 127 9.68 13.94 -8.70
N TRP A 128 10.03 13.52 -7.48
CA TRP A 128 9.38 12.40 -6.78
C TRP A 128 7.91 12.68 -6.49
N THR A 129 7.59 13.91 -6.05
CA THR A 129 6.21 14.33 -5.81
C THR A 129 5.40 14.26 -7.10
N ALA A 130 5.91 14.80 -8.21
CA ALA A 130 5.25 14.72 -9.50
C ALA A 130 5.07 13.27 -9.96
N PHE A 131 6.10 12.44 -9.84
CA PHE A 131 6.06 11.03 -10.21
C PHE A 131 4.88 10.28 -9.57
N LEU A 132 4.60 10.50 -8.27
CA LEU A 132 3.49 9.83 -7.59
C LEU A 132 2.12 10.10 -8.24
N TYR A 133 1.89 11.32 -8.73
CA TYR A 133 0.61 11.67 -9.38
C TYR A 133 0.45 11.06 -10.77
N PHE A 134 1.54 10.61 -11.40
CA PHE A 134 1.51 9.89 -12.68
C PHE A 134 1.60 8.38 -12.53
N ALA A 135 2.04 7.89 -11.37
CA ALA A 135 2.09 6.47 -11.05
C ALA A 135 0.67 5.88 -11.00
N ARG A 136 0.51 4.66 -11.52
CA ARG A 136 -0.76 3.93 -11.43
C ARG A 136 -1.15 3.74 -9.95
N GLY A 137 -2.30 4.28 -9.56
CA GLY A 137 -2.80 4.23 -8.19
C GLY A 137 -3.58 5.48 -7.84
N THR A 138 -3.58 5.84 -6.56
CA THR A 138 -4.17 7.07 -6.03
C THR A 138 -3.25 7.65 -4.95
N THR A 139 -3.38 8.95 -4.66
CA THR A 139 -2.54 9.72 -3.71
C THR A 139 -3.40 10.41 -2.67
#